data_AF-A0A7K5WWJ3-F1
#
_entry.id   AF-A0A7K5WWJ3-F1
#
_cell.length_a   1.000
_cell.length_b   1.000
_cell.length_c   1.000
_cell.angle_alpha   90.00
_cell.angle_beta   90.00
_cell.angle_gamma   90.00
#
_symmetry.space_group_name_H-M   'P 1'
#
loop_
_entity.id
_entity.type
_entity.pdbx_description
1 polymer ?
#
loop_
_entity_poly.entity_id
_entity_poly.type
_entity_poly.pdbx_seq_one_letter_code
_entity_poly.pdbx_strand_id
1 'polypeptide(L)'
;PPDVTGPSCPAECLVLQLPALPLLVGDTVTLRCRVWQDGTLTGVRFYHGERYLGEVLNGTELSLSPLQLDHSGRYRCGGLVNFGPLLWWEMSAPVTMTVAETVHGECGNGDG
;
A
#
# COMPACT_ATOMS: atom_id res chain seq x y z
N PRO A 1 -5.37 10.03 39.66
CA PRO A 1 -6.16 10.28 38.44
C PRO A 1 -5.61 9.46 37.27
N PRO A 2 -6.33 8.45 36.78
CA PRO A 2 -5.84 7.63 35.68
C PRO A 2 -5.87 8.43 34.37
N ASP A 3 -4.68 8.62 33.82
CA ASP A 3 -4.28 8.86 32.44
C ASP A 3 -5.24 9.59 31.48
N VAL A 4 -4.89 10.85 31.19
CA VAL A 4 -5.39 11.67 30.07
C VAL A 4 -4.68 11.37 28.74
N THR A 5 -4.11 10.17 28.60
CA THR A 5 -3.57 9.74 27.31
C THR A 5 -4.68 8.98 26.59
N GLY A 6 -5.45 9.69 25.76
CA GLY A 6 -6.35 9.07 24.77
C GLY A 6 -5.60 8.02 23.94
N PRO A 7 -6.31 7.14 23.19
CA PRO A 7 -5.68 6.01 22.51
C PRO A 7 -4.51 6.51 21.66
N SER A 8 -3.29 6.28 22.16
CA SER A 8 -2.08 6.78 21.55
C SER A 8 -1.78 5.89 20.36
N CYS A 9 -2.41 6.21 19.23
CA CYS A 9 -1.84 5.78 17.97
C CYS A 9 -0.37 6.25 17.93
N PRO A 10 0.56 5.44 17.39
CA PRO A 10 1.81 6.00 16.91
C PRO A 10 1.50 7.11 15.89
N ALA A 11 2.47 7.95 15.53
CA ALA A 11 2.28 9.09 14.64
C ALA A 11 1.63 8.77 13.26
N GLU A 12 1.37 7.49 12.96
CA GLU A 12 0.69 7.00 11.78
C GLU A 12 -0.24 5.83 12.18
N CYS A 13 -1.56 6.04 12.31
CA CYS A 13 -2.46 4.92 12.58
C CYS A 13 -2.63 4.00 11.35
N LEU A 14 -2.16 4.41 10.17
CA LEU A 14 -2.27 3.65 8.92
C LEU A 14 -0.90 3.23 8.40
N VAL A 15 -0.80 1.97 7.98
CA VAL A 15 0.40 1.37 7.40
C VAL A 15 0.06 0.81 6.04
N LEU A 16 0.79 1.24 5.01
CA LEU A 16 0.73 0.63 3.69
C LEU A 16 1.69 -0.57 3.64
N GLN A 17 1.14 -1.76 3.44
CA GLN A 17 1.88 -2.99 3.27
C GLN A 17 2.09 -3.27 1.77
N LEU A 18 3.35 -3.43 1.39
CA LEU A 18 3.76 -3.94 0.09
C LEU A 18 4.11 -5.43 0.23
N PRO A 19 4.00 -6.23 -0.84
CA PRO A 19 4.55 -7.59 -0.84
C PRO A 19 6.09 -7.55 -0.71
N ALA A 20 6.67 -8.73 -0.55
CA ALA A 20 8.12 -8.88 -0.54
C ALA A 20 8.72 -8.37 -1.87
N LEU A 21 9.74 -7.53 -1.75
CA LEU A 21 10.57 -7.05 -2.86
C LEU A 21 11.65 -8.10 -3.19
N PRO A 22 12.19 -8.13 -4.41
CA PRO A 22 11.89 -7.24 -5.55
C PRO A 22 10.60 -7.61 -6.29
N LEU A 23 9.93 -6.61 -6.86
CA LEU A 23 8.83 -6.82 -7.80
C LEU A 23 9.35 -6.74 -9.22
N LEU A 24 8.82 -7.55 -10.13
CA LEU A 24 9.29 -7.61 -11.51
C LEU A 24 8.22 -7.13 -12.49
N VAL A 25 8.64 -6.68 -13.67
CA VAL A 25 7.74 -6.31 -14.77
C VAL A 25 6.90 -7.53 -15.17
N GLY A 26 5.58 -7.35 -15.25
CA GLY A 26 4.62 -8.42 -15.51
C GLY A 26 4.03 -9.07 -14.26
N ASP A 27 4.60 -8.84 -13.08
CA ASP A 27 4.02 -9.34 -11.82
C ASP A 27 2.66 -8.70 -11.54
N THR A 28 1.89 -9.37 -10.68
CA THR A 28 0.68 -8.82 -10.07
C THR A 28 0.94 -8.60 -8.58
N VAL A 29 0.78 -7.36 -8.14
CA VAL A 29 0.92 -6.98 -6.73
C VAL A 29 -0.41 -6.53 -6.16
N THR A 30 -0.66 -6.88 -4.90
CA THR A 30 -1.74 -6.30 -4.11
C THR A 30 -1.15 -5.44 -3.01
N LEU A 31 -1.42 -4.14 -3.08
CA LEU A 31 -1.13 -3.18 -2.02
C LEU A 31 -2.20 -3.30 -0.95
N ARG A 32 -1.82 -3.32 0.33
CA ARG A 32 -2.77 -3.44 1.44
C ARG A 32 -2.60 -2.31 2.44
N CYS A 33 -3.64 -1.51 2.64
CA CYS A 33 -3.67 -0.50 3.69
C CYS A 33 -4.17 -1.13 4.99
N ARG A 34 -3.47 -0.97 6.10
CA ARG A 34 -3.86 -1.57 7.37
C ARG A 34 -3.88 -0.51 8.46
N VAL A 35 -4.94 -0.53 9.25
CA VAL A 35 -5.00 0.26 10.48
C VAL A 35 -4.22 -0.44 11.59
N TRP A 36 -3.51 0.34 12.38
CA TRP A 36 -2.81 -0.12 13.58
C TRP A 36 -3.82 -0.63 14.61
N GLN A 37 -3.53 -1.72 15.33
CA GLN A 37 -4.40 -2.27 16.39
C GLN A 37 -5.84 -2.61 15.92
N ASP A 38 -6.82 -2.51 16.82
CA ASP A 38 -8.23 -2.91 16.66
C ASP A 38 -9.12 -1.88 15.93
N GLY A 39 -8.53 -0.95 15.20
CA GLY A 39 -9.29 0.01 14.40
C GLY A 39 -10.01 -0.66 13.23
N THR A 40 -11.00 0.01 12.67
CA THR A 40 -11.56 -0.33 11.36
C THR A 40 -11.30 0.78 10.37
N LEU A 41 -11.16 0.42 9.09
CA LEU A 41 -10.81 1.33 8.02
C LEU A 41 -11.87 1.28 6.93
N THR A 42 -12.38 2.44 6.53
CA THR A 42 -13.38 2.57 5.45
C THR A 42 -13.00 3.69 4.48
N GLY A 43 -13.47 3.62 3.24
CA GLY A 43 -13.18 4.64 2.21
C GLY A 43 -11.68 4.78 1.93
N VAL A 44 -10.98 3.67 1.70
CA VAL A 44 -9.52 3.66 1.53
C VAL A 44 -9.13 4.22 0.19
N ARG A 45 -8.25 5.20 0.16
CA ARG A 45 -7.68 5.80 -1.05
C ARG A 45 -6.21 5.45 -1.18
N PHE A 46 -5.77 5.18 -2.40
CA PHE A 46 -4.38 4.88 -2.71
C PHE A 46 -3.78 5.95 -3.62
N TYR A 47 -2.49 6.22 -3.40
CA TYR A 47 -1.74 7.25 -4.11
C TYR A 47 -0.37 6.73 -4.54
N HIS A 48 0.07 7.13 -5.74
CA HIS A 48 1.43 6.96 -6.25
C HIS A 48 2.05 8.36 -6.43
N GLY A 49 3.00 8.71 -5.57
CA GLY A 49 3.50 10.07 -5.43
C GLY A 49 2.39 10.99 -4.94
N GLU A 50 1.89 11.84 -5.84
CA GLU A 50 0.73 12.73 -5.65
C GLU A 50 -0.47 12.31 -6.50
N ARG A 51 -0.33 11.26 -7.31
CA ARG A 51 -1.37 10.76 -8.22
C ARG A 51 -2.34 9.89 -7.45
N TYR A 52 -3.62 10.18 -7.57
CA TYR A 52 -4.68 9.33 -7.05
C TYR A 52 -4.86 8.08 -7.93
N LEU A 53 -4.80 6.89 -7.32
CA LEU A 53 -4.95 5.62 -8.01
C LEU A 53 -6.39 5.08 -7.96
N GLY A 54 -7.10 5.35 -6.89
CA GLY A 54 -8.46 4.86 -6.68
C GLY A 54 -8.90 4.82 -5.22
N GLU A 55 -10.18 4.54 -5.01
CA GLU A 55 -10.82 4.37 -3.71
C GLU A 55 -11.48 2.99 -3.63
N VAL A 56 -11.30 2.34 -2.47
CA VAL A 56 -11.86 1.06 -2.11
C VAL A 56 -12.81 1.29 -0.95
N LEU A 57 -14.11 1.22 -1.25
CA LEU A 57 -15.15 1.46 -0.25
C LEU A 57 -15.33 0.27 0.69
N ASN A 58 -15.26 -0.95 0.15
CA ASN A 58 -15.45 -2.22 0.86
C ASN A 58 -14.18 -3.07 0.78
N GLY A 59 -13.16 -2.68 1.53
CA GLY A 59 -11.89 -3.39 1.55
C GLY A 59 -10.73 -2.46 1.85
N THR A 60 -9.54 -3.04 1.83
CA THR A 60 -8.30 -2.31 2.15
C THR A 60 -7.17 -2.64 1.18
N GLU A 61 -7.51 -3.20 0.02
CA GLU A 61 -6.56 -3.78 -0.91
C GLU A 61 -6.76 -3.23 -2.32
N LEU A 62 -5.66 -2.92 -3.00
CA LEU A 62 -5.63 -2.48 -4.39
C LEU A 62 -4.64 -3.33 -5.18
N SER A 63 -5.11 -3.98 -6.25
CA SER A 63 -4.24 -4.77 -7.13
C SER A 63 -3.73 -3.93 -8.30
N LEU A 64 -2.43 -4.05 -8.58
CA LEU A 64 -1.77 -3.49 -9.75
C LEU A 64 -1.25 -4.64 -10.61
N SER A 65 -1.74 -4.72 -11.85
CA SER A 65 -1.39 -5.76 -12.81
C SER A 65 -1.67 -5.31 -14.24
N PRO A 66 -0.77 -5.57 -15.20
CA PRO A 66 0.61 -6.04 -15.01
C PRO A 66 1.50 -4.92 -14.46
N LEU A 67 2.51 -5.27 -13.65
CA LEU A 67 3.52 -4.31 -13.20
C LEU A 67 4.42 -3.84 -14.35
N GLN A 68 4.79 -2.57 -14.31
CA GLN A 68 5.64 -1.89 -15.28
C GLN A 68 6.66 -1.04 -14.50
N LEU A 69 7.76 -0.66 -15.15
CA LEU A 69 8.83 0.11 -14.49
C LEU A 69 8.35 1.45 -13.92
N ASP A 70 7.37 2.08 -14.57
CA ASP A 70 6.77 3.36 -14.15
C ASP A 70 5.90 3.25 -12.90
N HIS A 71 5.54 2.02 -12.48
CA HIS A 71 4.94 1.78 -11.17
C HIS A 71 5.97 1.89 -10.03
N SER A 72 7.27 2.04 -10.31
CA SER A 72 8.22 2.34 -9.23
C SER A 72 7.94 3.71 -8.63
N GLY A 73 8.10 3.86 -7.31
CA GLY A 73 7.92 5.15 -6.63
C GLY A 73 7.36 5.05 -5.23
N ARG A 74 6.96 6.19 -4.66
CA ARG A 74 6.42 6.28 -3.30
C ARG A 74 4.93 6.10 -3.31
N TYR A 75 4.42 5.14 -2.55
CA TYR A 75 3.00 4.89 -2.40
C TYR A 75 2.51 5.30 -1.02
N ARG A 76 1.27 5.78 -0.95
CA ARG A 76 0.57 6.11 0.30
C ARG A 76 -0.86 5.58 0.23
N CYS A 77 -1.41 5.24 1.38
CA CYS A 77 -2.85 5.07 1.52
C CYS A 77 -3.41 6.02 2.57
N GLY A 78 -4.69 6.34 2.45
CA GLY A 78 -5.43 7.09 3.46
C GLY A 78 -6.86 6.57 3.56
N GLY A 79 -7.52 6.82 4.67
CA GLY A 79 -8.89 6.35 4.86
C GLY A 79 -9.50 6.88 6.14
N LEU A 80 -10.81 6.64 6.30
CA LEU A 80 -11.49 6.92 7.55
C LEU A 80 -11.21 5.81 8.55
N VAL A 81 -10.45 6.16 9.58
CA VAL A 81 -10.13 5.32 10.73
C VAL A 81 -11.25 5.45 11.75
N ASN A 82 -11.81 4.32 12.15
CA ASN A 82 -12.81 4.21 13.19
C ASN A 82 -12.25 3.42 14.38
N PHE A 83 -12.16 4.10 15.53
CA PHE A 83 -11.84 3.54 16.83
C PHE A 83 -12.97 3.86 17.81
N GLY A 84 -14.06 3.10 17.73
CA GLY A 84 -15.22 3.27 18.60
C GLY A 84 -15.90 4.63 18.39
N PRO A 85 -15.89 5.56 19.36
CA PRO A 85 -16.49 6.88 19.17
C PRO A 85 -15.64 7.84 18.31
N LEU A 86 -14.39 7.48 18.00
CA LEU A 86 -13.47 8.32 17.23
C LEU A 86 -13.52 7.92 15.76
N LEU A 87 -13.88 8.87 14.90
CA LEU A 87 -13.83 8.73 13.44
C LEU A 87 -13.05 9.91 12.86
N TRP A 88 -12.02 9.62 12.09
CA TRP A 88 -11.20 10.66 11.47
C TRP A 88 -10.48 10.16 10.22
N TRP A 89 -10.01 11.09 9.41
CA TRP A 89 -9.26 10.79 8.18
C TRP A 89 -7.76 10.79 8.46
N GLU A 90 -7.09 9.69 8.15
CA GLU A 90 -5.65 9.54 8.35
C GLU A 90 -4.94 9.19 7.03
N MET A 91 -3.64 9.49 6.96
CA MET A 91 -2.72 9.05 5.90
C MET A 91 -1.60 8.18 6.45
N SER A 92 -1.14 7.22 5.66
CA SER A 92 0.01 6.38 5.99
C SER A 92 1.34 7.08 5.69
N ALA A 93 2.43 6.56 6.29
CA ALA A 93 3.77 6.79 5.77
C ALA A 93 3.83 6.46 4.27
N PRO A 94 4.67 7.19 3.53
CA PRO A 94 5.05 6.81 2.18
C PRO A 94 5.98 5.59 2.19
N VAL A 95 5.64 4.56 1.41
CA VAL A 95 6.47 3.37 1.20
C VAL A 95 6.96 3.32 -0.24
N THR A 96 8.24 3.06 -0.44
CA THR A 96 8.83 2.99 -1.79
C THR A 96 8.65 1.60 -2.37
N MET A 97 7.94 1.49 -3.50
CA MET A 97 7.88 0.30 -4.34
C MET A 97 8.94 0.39 -5.44
N THR A 98 9.66 -0.70 -5.67
CA THR A 98 10.66 -0.78 -6.75
C THR A 98 10.32 -1.95 -7.65
N VAL A 99 10.16 -1.68 -8.94
CA VAL A 99 9.90 -2.69 -9.98
C VAL A 99 11.18 -2.83 -10.83
N ALA A 100 11.63 -4.05 -11.05
CA ALA A 100 12.78 -4.39 -11.87
C ALA A 100 12.35 -5.08 -13.17
N GLU A 101 13.18 -5.02 -14.21
CA GLU A 101 12.91 -5.76 -15.44
C GLU A 101 12.96 -7.27 -15.20
N THR A 102 12.10 -8.01 -15.90
CA THR A 102 12.24 -9.46 -16.00
C THR A 102 13.37 -9.75 -16.96
N VAL A 103 14.48 -10.29 -16.46
CA VAL A 103 15.51 -10.83 -17.34
C VAL A 103 14.94 -12.09 -17.96
N HIS A 104 14.41 -11.97 -19.18
CA HIS A 104 14.09 -13.13 -19.98
C HIS A 104 15.43 -13.79 -20.32
N GLY A 105 15.75 -14.87 -19.61
CA GLY A 105 16.84 -15.74 -20.02
C GLY A 105 16.45 -16.39 -21.34
N GLU A 106 16.79 -15.75 -22.46
CA GLU A 106 16.80 -16.42 -23.76
C GLU A 106 17.93 -17.45 -23.72
N CYS A 107 17.59 -18.70 -23.39
CA CYS A 107 18.45 -19.83 -23.71
C CYS A 107 18.56 -19.90 -25.23
N GLY A 108 19.59 -19.26 -25.79
CA GLY A 108 19.93 -19.35 -27.21
C GLY A 108 20.10 -20.81 -27.59
N ASN A 109 19.19 -21.30 -28.42
CA ASN A 109 19.31 -22.61 -29.04
C ASN A 109 20.41 -22.49 -30.09
N GLY A 110 21.54 -23.15 -29.87
CA GLY A 110 22.60 -23.24 -30.87
C GLY A 110 22.11 -24.08 -32.05
N ASP A 111 21.90 -23.44 -33.20
CA ASP A 111 21.82 -24.13 -34.48
C ASP A 111 23.14 -24.87 -34.73
N GLY A 112 23.07 -26.20 -34.83
CA GLY A 112 24.14 -27.10 -35.24
C GLY A 112 23.63 -28.07 -36.28
#